data_AF-A0A968LJD2-F1
#
_entry.id   AF-A0A968LJD2-F1
#
_cell.length_a   1.000
_cell.length_b   1.000
_cell.length_c   1.000
_cell.angle_alpha   90.00
_cell.angle_beta   90.00
_cell.angle_gamma   90.00
#
_symmetry.space_group_name_H-M   'P 1'
#
loop_
_entity.id
_entity.type
_entity.pdbx_description
1 polymer ?
#
loop_
_entity_poly.entity_id
_entity_poly.type
_entity_poly.pdbx_seq_one_letter_code
_entity_poly.pdbx_strand_id
1 'polypeptide(L)'
;MAALVLFLSFASTFFILSALTREVRASWVKTTIIYAILIALLTEGLSISQSLVLAPILSFWIGALAVNIALVIYLYKSNHLLGSQFYLGKFKASLGERQLSVYVFWAIASVLFITLATALIAPPDNWDSMTYHMSRVMHWMQNRSVEHYPTHILRQVSLPPGAGYLVMHLQFLAGGDYLANLVQWLAYFGCILVTTLIVQRLIGSDQQEYEWLGGLITASIPMAILQSTTTQTDLAVSYWLVCFLYFIIRTNTYKRSDLIWIGLTLGLAILTKPTAYVFGLPTFCLFLLRLIKDKLPSFKTKIANFTVFATLTLAIPLPYFLRNYQLFSNPVGTDYSTRNEIFGVVPFLSNLVRLIAINLPFQPWSALEWLHSNLLQIDINDPRITHSDITLYQENFLYIAPLKILPVASPIYSSRPLAFMLLAKRTYLRIKIREIKGISF
;
A
#
# COMPACT_ATOMS: atom_id res chain seq x y z
N MET A 1 -7.18 14.16 -20.62
CA MET A 1 -8.44 14.81 -20.19
C MET A 1 -9.43 13.83 -19.55
N ALA A 2 -9.63 12.60 -20.05
CA ALA A 2 -10.59 11.66 -19.48
C ALA A 2 -10.32 11.25 -18.01
N ALA A 3 -9.06 11.13 -17.60
CA ALA A 3 -8.69 10.86 -16.19
C ALA A 3 -9.24 11.91 -15.19
N LEU A 4 -9.46 13.16 -15.62
CA LEU A 4 -10.03 14.20 -14.75
C LEU A 4 -11.45 13.82 -14.28
N VAL A 5 -12.23 13.08 -15.08
CA VAL A 5 -13.58 12.67 -14.70
C VAL A 5 -13.55 11.79 -13.45
N LEU A 6 -12.64 10.81 -13.41
CA LEU A 6 -12.44 9.95 -12.25
C LEU A 6 -12.01 10.76 -11.02
N PHE A 7 -11.04 11.67 -11.16
CA PHE A 7 -10.56 12.48 -10.03
C PHE A 7 -11.60 13.49 -9.52
N LEU A 8 -12.37 14.13 -10.40
CA LEU A 8 -13.47 15.01 -10.02
C LEU A 8 -14.61 14.23 -9.34
N SER A 9 -14.90 13.04 -9.85
CA SER A 9 -15.86 12.14 -9.21
C SER A 9 -15.36 11.78 -7.80
N PHE A 10 -14.10 11.39 -7.67
CA PHE A 10 -13.49 11.05 -6.38
C PHE A 10 -13.55 12.23 -5.40
N ALA A 11 -13.14 13.41 -5.85
CA ALA A 11 -13.13 14.63 -5.04
C ALA A 11 -14.53 15.03 -4.58
N SER A 12 -15.54 14.91 -5.45
CA SER A 12 -16.94 15.20 -5.10
C SER A 12 -17.50 14.19 -4.10
N THR A 13 -17.27 12.89 -4.27
CA THR A 13 -17.65 11.88 -3.26
C THR A 13 -16.96 12.15 -1.91
N PHE A 14 -15.67 12.47 -1.92
CA PHE A 14 -14.92 12.84 -0.72
C PHE A 14 -15.51 14.08 -0.02
N PHE A 15 -15.85 15.11 -0.78
CA PHE A 15 -16.47 16.32 -0.25
C PHE A 15 -17.84 16.03 0.37
N ILE A 16 -18.68 15.25 -0.31
CA ILE A 16 -19.99 14.82 0.17
C ILE A 16 -19.86 14.06 1.50
N LEU A 17 -18.99 13.05 1.56
CA LEU A 17 -18.77 12.27 2.78
C LEU A 17 -18.20 13.13 3.91
N SER A 18 -17.27 14.04 3.60
CA SER A 18 -16.67 14.94 4.58
C SER A 18 -17.72 15.88 5.18
N ALA A 19 -18.62 16.41 4.34
CA ALA A 19 -19.70 17.28 4.79
C ALA A 19 -20.73 16.54 5.65
N LEU A 20 -21.09 15.31 5.28
CA LEU A 20 -22.09 14.50 6.00
C LEU A 20 -21.56 13.94 7.32
N THR A 21 -20.32 13.45 7.35
CA THR A 21 -19.75 12.78 8.54
C THR A 21 -19.03 13.73 9.48
N ARG A 22 -18.61 14.90 8.99
CA ARG A 22 -17.73 15.85 9.70
C ARG A 22 -16.37 15.27 10.10
N GLU A 23 -15.96 14.17 9.46
CA GLU A 23 -14.68 13.49 9.68
C GLU A 23 -13.88 13.45 8.37
N VAL A 24 -13.04 14.45 8.13
CA VAL A 24 -12.31 14.60 6.85
C VAL A 24 -11.41 13.39 6.57
N ARG A 25 -10.53 13.02 7.52
CA ARG A 25 -9.61 11.89 7.35
C ARG A 25 -10.34 10.57 7.14
N ALA A 26 -11.40 10.30 7.91
CA ALA A 26 -12.19 9.08 7.74
C ALA A 26 -12.99 9.06 6.42
N SER A 27 -13.39 10.23 5.93
CA SER A 27 -14.06 10.37 4.64
C SER A 27 -13.13 10.04 3.49
N TRP A 28 -11.85 10.43 3.56
CA TRP A 28 -10.84 10.01 2.59
C TRP A 28 -10.76 8.48 2.50
N VAL A 29 -10.63 7.82 3.65
CA VAL A 29 -10.59 6.35 3.73
C VAL A 29 -11.83 5.72 3.10
N LYS A 30 -13.03 6.17 3.48
CA LYS A 30 -14.28 5.65 2.92
C LYS A 30 -14.37 5.87 1.42
N THR A 31 -13.97 7.03 0.90
CA THR A 31 -13.94 7.31 -0.55
C THR A 31 -13.01 6.35 -1.26
N THR A 32 -11.77 6.14 -0.77
CA THR A 32 -10.83 5.21 -1.42
C THR A 32 -11.38 3.77 -1.49
N ILE A 33 -12.06 3.31 -0.44
CA ILE A 33 -12.68 1.98 -0.41
C ILE A 33 -13.83 1.90 -1.42
N ILE A 34 -14.73 2.90 -1.45
CA ILE A 34 -15.81 2.96 -2.42
C ILE A 34 -15.25 2.86 -3.84
N TYR A 35 -14.25 3.68 -4.19
CA TYR A 35 -13.70 3.69 -5.54
C TYR A 35 -12.98 2.39 -5.89
N ALA A 36 -12.23 1.78 -4.96
CA ALA A 36 -11.62 0.48 -5.19
C ALA A 36 -12.65 -0.62 -5.45
N ILE A 37 -13.77 -0.62 -4.72
CA ILE A 37 -14.89 -1.55 -4.94
C ILE A 37 -15.58 -1.28 -6.28
N LEU A 38 -15.88 -0.03 -6.61
CA LEU A 38 -16.47 0.33 -7.90
C LEU A 38 -15.57 -0.08 -9.06
N ILE A 39 -14.25 0.13 -8.95
CA ILE A 39 -13.27 -0.31 -9.96
C ILE A 39 -13.28 -1.83 -10.09
N ALA A 40 -13.23 -2.57 -8.99
CA ALA A 40 -13.26 -4.03 -9.03
C ALA A 40 -14.56 -4.55 -9.68
N LEU A 41 -15.72 -4.06 -9.23
CA LEU A 41 -17.02 -4.48 -9.77
C LEU A 41 -17.18 -4.10 -11.25
N LEU A 42 -16.77 -2.90 -11.65
CA LEU A 42 -16.84 -2.47 -13.05
C LEU A 42 -15.91 -3.31 -13.92
N THR A 43 -14.70 -3.62 -13.44
CA THR A 43 -13.73 -4.43 -14.17
C THR A 43 -14.25 -5.85 -14.41
N GLU A 44 -14.71 -6.52 -13.35
CA GLU A 44 -15.25 -7.87 -13.44
C GLU A 44 -16.53 -7.89 -14.31
N GLY A 45 -17.43 -6.92 -14.12
CA GLY A 45 -18.67 -6.81 -14.88
C GLY A 45 -18.45 -6.60 -16.38
N LEU A 46 -17.54 -5.70 -16.76
CA LEU A 46 -17.20 -5.46 -18.17
C LEU A 46 -16.40 -6.62 -18.78
N SER A 47 -15.67 -7.38 -17.97
CA SER A 47 -14.92 -8.55 -18.42
C SER A 47 -15.83 -9.68 -18.91
N ILE A 48 -16.99 -9.87 -18.28
CA ILE A 48 -17.97 -10.91 -18.65
C ILE A 48 -18.41 -10.77 -20.11
N SER A 49 -18.61 -9.54 -20.58
CA SER A 49 -19.04 -9.23 -21.95
C SER A 49 -17.88 -8.81 -22.87
N GLN A 50 -16.62 -9.03 -22.47
CA GLN A 50 -15.41 -8.60 -23.19
C GLN A 50 -15.46 -7.12 -23.63
N SER A 51 -16.09 -6.29 -22.79
CA SER A 51 -16.34 -4.87 -23.04
C SER A 51 -15.41 -3.96 -22.22
N LEU A 52 -14.30 -4.51 -21.72
CA LEU A 52 -13.31 -3.78 -20.94
C LEU A 52 -12.46 -2.89 -21.88
N VAL A 53 -13.06 -1.79 -22.32
CA VAL A 53 -12.45 -0.77 -23.18
C VAL A 53 -12.76 0.63 -22.64
N LEU A 54 -12.14 1.67 -23.23
CA LEU A 54 -12.28 3.05 -22.74
C LEU A 54 -13.73 3.54 -22.69
N ALA A 55 -14.55 3.25 -23.71
CA ALA A 55 -15.89 3.84 -23.82
C ALA A 55 -16.82 3.46 -22.64
N PRO A 56 -17.01 2.19 -22.25
CA PRO A 56 -17.81 1.83 -21.08
C PRO A 56 -17.23 2.35 -19.76
N ILE A 57 -15.90 2.31 -19.60
CA ILE A 57 -15.22 2.82 -18.39
C ILE A 57 -15.46 4.32 -18.23
N LEU A 58 -15.23 5.10 -19.29
CA LEU A 58 -15.44 6.54 -19.28
C LEU A 58 -16.91 6.89 -19.06
N SER A 59 -17.83 6.17 -19.70
CA SER A 59 -19.27 6.39 -19.56
C SER A 59 -19.74 6.17 -18.12
N PHE A 60 -19.23 5.13 -17.46
CA PHE A 60 -19.48 4.87 -16.05
C PHE A 60 -19.00 6.04 -15.17
N TRP A 61 -17.77 6.52 -15.36
CA TRP A 61 -17.23 7.62 -14.55
C TRP A 61 -17.91 8.96 -14.81
N ILE A 62 -18.36 9.23 -16.05
CA ILE A 62 -19.20 10.40 -16.36
C ILE A 62 -20.53 10.30 -15.61
N GLY A 63 -21.17 9.13 -15.61
CA GLY A 63 -22.40 8.88 -14.86
C GLY A 63 -22.20 9.06 -13.34
N ALA A 64 -21.13 8.50 -12.79
CA ALA A 64 -20.79 8.64 -11.37
C ALA A 64 -20.57 10.11 -10.99
N LEU A 65 -19.85 10.88 -11.82
CA LEU A 65 -19.66 12.31 -11.62
C LEU A 65 -20.99 13.07 -11.67
N ALA A 66 -21.86 12.76 -12.63
CA ALA A 66 -23.18 13.38 -12.74
C ALA A 66 -24.05 13.13 -11.49
N VAL A 67 -24.06 11.90 -10.98
CA VAL A 67 -24.74 11.54 -9.73
C VAL A 67 -24.16 12.32 -8.54
N ASN A 68 -22.83 12.42 -8.44
CA ASN A 68 -22.19 13.18 -7.37
C ASN A 68 -22.54 14.68 -7.45
N ILE A 69 -22.55 15.28 -8.64
CA ILE A 69 -22.95 16.68 -8.84
C ILE A 69 -24.42 16.89 -8.42
N ALA A 70 -25.32 16.00 -8.85
CA ALA A 70 -26.73 16.06 -8.46
C ALA A 70 -26.90 15.97 -6.93
N LEU A 71 -26.13 15.09 -6.27
CA LEU A 71 -26.13 14.95 -4.82
C LEU A 71 -25.57 16.19 -4.11
N VAL A 72 -24.49 16.79 -4.62
CA VAL A 72 -23.96 18.06 -4.09
C VAL A 72 -25.01 19.17 -4.20
N ILE A 73 -25.67 19.31 -5.35
CA ILE A 73 -26.74 20.30 -5.55
C ILE A 73 -27.90 20.06 -4.58
N TYR A 74 -28.32 18.81 -4.42
CA TYR A 74 -29.37 18.44 -3.47
C TYR A 74 -28.99 18.80 -2.03
N LEU A 75 -27.80 18.40 -1.57
CA LEU A 75 -27.33 18.69 -0.21
C LEU A 75 -27.12 20.19 0.03
N TYR A 76 -26.77 20.95 -1.01
CA TYR A 76 -26.68 22.41 -0.96
C TYR A 76 -28.06 23.02 -0.73
N LYS A 77 -29.05 22.62 -1.55
CA LYS A 77 -30.43 23.12 -1.45
C LYS A 77 -31.10 22.73 -0.12
N SER A 78 -30.80 21.54 0.40
CA SER A 78 -31.33 21.06 1.68
C SER A 78 -30.60 21.62 2.91
N ASN A 79 -29.76 22.67 2.75
CA ASN A 79 -28.96 23.30 3.81
C ASN A 79 -28.01 22.36 4.59
N HIS A 80 -27.78 21.13 4.11
CA HIS A 80 -26.87 20.19 4.74
C HIS A 80 -25.38 20.54 4.51
N LEU A 81 -25.05 21.31 3.46
CA LEU A 81 -23.68 21.73 3.14
C LEU A 81 -23.24 23.07 3.78
N LEU A 82 -24.14 23.81 4.42
CA LEU A 82 -23.85 25.11 5.04
C LEU A 82 -22.90 25.04 6.25
N GLY A 83 -22.54 23.84 6.71
CA GLY A 83 -21.47 23.64 7.70
C GLY A 83 -20.04 23.83 7.15
N SER A 84 -19.87 24.07 5.84
CA SER A 84 -18.56 24.20 5.17
C SER A 84 -17.71 25.39 5.65
N GLN A 85 -18.33 26.46 6.18
CA GLN A 85 -17.62 27.61 6.78
C GLN A 85 -16.84 27.23 8.07
N PHE A 86 -17.11 26.06 8.66
CA PHE A 86 -16.45 25.59 9.88
C PHE A 86 -15.06 24.94 9.64
N TYR A 87 -14.74 24.56 8.40
CA TYR A 87 -13.57 23.71 8.10
C TYR A 87 -12.28 24.47 7.81
N LEU A 88 -12.35 25.65 7.17
CA LEU A 88 -11.18 26.53 7.00
C LEU A 88 -10.65 27.03 8.35
N GLY A 89 -11.55 27.26 9.33
CA GLY A 89 -11.18 27.65 10.70
C GLY A 89 -10.46 26.56 11.48
N LYS A 90 -10.89 25.29 11.36
CA LYS A 90 -10.24 24.15 12.03
C LYS A 90 -8.90 23.74 11.41
N PHE A 91 -8.71 23.88 10.10
CA PHE A 91 -7.41 23.59 9.47
C PHE A 91 -6.34 24.59 9.93
N LYS A 92 -6.71 25.88 10.05
CA LYS A 92 -5.86 26.91 10.69
C LYS A 92 -5.62 26.65 12.17
N ALA A 93 -6.62 26.20 12.93
CA ALA A 93 -6.48 25.90 14.35
C ALA A 93 -5.71 24.58 14.66
N SER A 94 -5.73 23.61 13.74
CA SER A 94 -5.01 22.34 13.84
C SER A 94 -3.52 22.45 13.49
N LEU A 95 -3.12 23.49 12.78
CA LEU A 95 -1.72 23.91 12.64
C LEU A 95 -1.27 24.74 13.86
N GLY A 96 -1.97 24.58 14.99
CA GLY A 96 -1.82 25.39 16.20
C GLY A 96 -0.37 25.48 16.68
N GLU A 97 0.11 26.72 16.74
CA GLU A 97 1.00 27.40 17.71
C GLU A 97 2.30 26.74 18.22
N ARG A 98 2.53 25.44 18.00
CA ARG A 98 3.74 24.72 18.43
C ARG A 98 4.66 24.48 17.25
N GLN A 99 5.87 25.03 17.32
CA GLN A 99 6.87 24.96 16.25
C GLN A 99 7.16 23.52 15.76
N LEU A 100 7.07 22.52 16.64
CA LEU A 100 7.33 21.12 16.31
C LEU A 100 6.36 20.54 15.26
N SER A 101 5.06 20.84 15.35
CA SER A 101 4.06 20.31 14.39
C SER A 101 4.28 20.84 12.98
N VAL A 102 4.76 22.08 12.87
CA VAL A 102 5.10 22.73 11.59
C VAL A 102 6.30 22.05 10.94
N TYR A 103 7.38 21.78 11.68
CA TYR A 103 8.55 21.09 11.12
C TYR A 103 8.21 19.67 10.66
N VAL A 104 7.44 18.93 11.46
CA VAL A 104 6.99 17.57 11.10
C VAL A 104 6.09 17.59 9.87
N PHE A 105 5.16 18.55 9.79
CA PHE A 105 4.32 18.74 8.61
C PHE A 105 5.15 18.96 7.35
N TRP A 106 6.12 19.89 7.38
CA TRP A 106 6.98 20.15 6.23
C TRP A 106 7.88 18.97 5.86
N ALA A 107 8.35 18.20 6.84
CA ALA A 107 9.10 16.98 6.58
C ALA A 107 8.26 15.93 5.82
N ILE A 108 7.05 15.64 6.31
CA ILE A 108 6.11 14.72 5.65
C ILE A 108 5.74 15.24 4.25
N ALA A 109 5.40 16.54 4.15
CA ALA A 109 5.04 17.17 2.89
C ALA A 109 6.19 17.12 1.86
N SER A 110 7.43 17.30 2.30
CA SER A 110 8.61 17.22 1.43
C SER A 110 8.81 15.81 0.89
N VAL A 111 8.70 14.78 1.74
CA VAL A 111 8.81 13.38 1.31
C VAL A 111 7.70 13.05 0.32
N LEU A 112 6.44 13.39 0.63
CA LEU A 112 5.30 13.17 -0.25
C LEU A 112 5.44 13.91 -1.59
N PHE A 113 5.94 15.14 -1.57
CA PHE A 113 6.14 15.94 -2.78
C PHE A 113 7.22 15.33 -3.68
N ILE A 114 8.37 14.95 -3.10
CA ILE A 114 9.46 14.34 -3.86
C ILE A 114 9.00 13.01 -4.46
N THR A 115 8.35 12.14 -3.69
CA THR A 115 7.85 10.87 -4.21
C THR A 115 6.72 11.05 -5.22
N LEU A 116 5.86 12.07 -5.07
CA LEU A 116 4.83 12.37 -6.05
C LEU A 116 5.43 12.82 -7.37
N ALA A 117 6.40 13.73 -7.32
CA ALA A 117 7.10 14.22 -8.50
C ALA A 117 7.77 13.04 -9.22
N THR A 118 8.46 12.16 -8.49
CA THR A 118 9.03 10.94 -9.06
C THR A 118 7.96 10.02 -9.65
N ALA A 119 6.85 9.78 -8.94
CA ALA A 119 5.77 8.90 -9.42
C ALA A 119 5.10 9.41 -10.70
N LEU A 120 5.04 10.74 -10.91
CA LEU A 120 4.43 11.35 -12.09
C LEU A 120 5.41 11.53 -13.27
N ILE A 121 6.72 11.62 -13.00
CA ILE A 121 7.75 11.88 -14.03
C ILE A 121 8.42 10.58 -14.48
N ALA A 122 8.76 9.69 -13.54
CA ALA A 122 9.51 8.48 -13.84
C ALA A 122 8.56 7.31 -14.17
N PRO A 123 8.79 6.59 -15.28
CA PRO A 123 8.09 5.34 -15.54
C PRO A 123 8.53 4.27 -14.53
N PRO A 124 7.67 3.25 -14.25
CA PRO A 124 8.06 2.13 -13.41
C PRO A 124 9.17 1.32 -14.09
N ASP A 125 10.29 1.12 -13.41
CA ASP A 125 11.50 0.50 -13.97
C ASP A 125 12.00 -0.74 -13.19
N ASN A 126 11.35 -1.06 -12.07
CA ASN A 126 11.72 -2.23 -11.27
C ASN A 126 11.28 -3.54 -11.93
N TRP A 127 12.01 -4.60 -11.61
CA TRP A 127 11.83 -5.95 -12.16
C TRP A 127 10.38 -6.44 -12.12
N ASP A 128 9.74 -6.36 -10.96
CA ASP A 128 8.37 -6.85 -10.76
C ASP A 128 7.35 -6.06 -11.60
N SER A 129 7.53 -4.74 -11.69
CA SER A 129 6.69 -3.89 -12.54
C SER A 129 6.80 -4.30 -14.01
N MET A 130 8.02 -4.47 -14.50
CA MET A 130 8.30 -4.77 -15.91
C MET A 130 7.98 -6.22 -16.30
N THR A 131 8.12 -7.16 -15.38
CA THR A 131 7.97 -8.59 -15.69
C THR A 131 6.50 -9.02 -15.69
N TYR A 132 5.70 -8.56 -14.72
CA TYR A 132 4.32 -9.07 -14.61
C TYR A 132 3.24 -8.05 -14.24
N HIS A 133 3.52 -6.94 -13.57
CA HIS A 133 2.42 -5.99 -13.25
C HIS A 133 1.95 -5.23 -14.49
N MET A 134 2.86 -4.56 -15.19
CA MET A 134 2.52 -3.69 -16.32
C MET A 134 2.16 -4.50 -17.57
N SER A 135 2.91 -5.58 -17.83
CA SER A 135 2.61 -6.51 -18.92
C SER A 135 1.22 -7.12 -18.77
N ARG A 136 0.83 -7.50 -17.55
CA ARG A 136 -0.51 -8.02 -17.28
C ARG A 136 -1.61 -7.03 -17.58
N VAL A 137 -1.44 -5.77 -17.16
CA VAL A 137 -2.43 -4.73 -17.43
C VAL A 137 -2.60 -4.54 -18.94
N MET A 138 -1.50 -4.51 -19.71
CA MET A 138 -1.57 -4.39 -21.16
C MET A 138 -2.29 -5.58 -21.82
N HIS A 139 -2.03 -6.81 -21.36
CA HIS A 139 -2.76 -7.99 -21.83
C HIS A 139 -4.27 -7.88 -21.57
N TRP A 140 -4.69 -7.44 -20.38
CA TRP A 140 -6.12 -7.24 -20.09
C TRP A 140 -6.75 -6.18 -20.99
N MET A 141 -6.05 -5.06 -21.22
CA MET A 141 -6.53 -4.00 -22.11
C MET A 141 -6.68 -4.47 -23.56
N GLN A 142 -5.72 -5.26 -24.06
CA GLN A 142 -5.76 -5.84 -25.40
C GLN A 142 -6.85 -6.90 -25.54
N ASN A 143 -6.98 -7.79 -24.55
CA ASN A 143 -7.95 -8.87 -24.53
C ASN A 143 -9.38 -8.40 -24.19
N ARG A 144 -9.53 -7.15 -23.75
CA ARG A 144 -10.81 -6.56 -23.30
C ARG A 144 -11.47 -7.34 -22.17
N SER A 145 -10.66 -8.03 -21.37
CA SER A 145 -11.11 -8.95 -20.32
C SER A 145 -9.97 -9.21 -19.33
N VAL A 146 -10.33 -9.49 -18.06
CA VAL A 146 -9.38 -9.91 -17.01
C VAL A 146 -9.28 -11.43 -16.86
N GLU A 147 -9.87 -12.18 -17.79
CA GLU A 147 -9.72 -13.62 -17.86
C GLU A 147 -8.25 -14.03 -18.03
N HIS A 148 -7.94 -15.28 -17.66
CA HIS A 148 -6.61 -15.83 -17.89
C HIS A 148 -6.30 -15.90 -19.37
N TYR A 149 -5.03 -15.69 -19.71
CA TYR A 149 -4.52 -15.74 -21.07
C TYR A 149 -3.22 -16.55 -21.13
N PRO A 150 -2.85 -17.08 -22.31
CA PRO A 150 -1.61 -17.81 -22.46
C PRO A 150 -0.40 -16.93 -22.14
N THR A 151 0.44 -17.37 -21.19
CA THR A 151 1.68 -16.69 -20.81
C THR A 151 2.67 -17.68 -20.20
N HIS A 152 3.96 -17.47 -20.42
CA HIS A 152 5.03 -18.23 -19.77
C HIS A 152 5.33 -17.69 -18.36
N ILE A 153 4.81 -16.50 -18.01
CA ILE A 153 5.00 -15.86 -16.72
C ILE A 153 3.74 -16.06 -15.88
N LEU A 154 3.67 -17.20 -15.19
CA LEU A 154 2.47 -17.57 -14.41
C LEU A 154 2.07 -16.53 -13.35
N ARG A 155 3.02 -15.69 -12.88
CA ARG A 155 2.76 -14.56 -11.97
C ARG A 155 1.70 -13.60 -12.50
N GLN A 156 1.59 -13.47 -13.82
CA GLN A 156 0.61 -12.61 -14.47
C GLN A 156 -0.82 -13.12 -14.28
N VAL A 157 -1.04 -14.43 -14.35
CA VAL A 157 -2.40 -15.01 -14.27
C VAL A 157 -2.76 -15.48 -12.87
N SER A 158 -1.81 -15.97 -12.07
CA SER A 158 -2.14 -16.55 -10.76
C SER A 158 -2.13 -15.57 -9.58
N LEU A 159 -1.41 -14.45 -9.63
CA LEU A 159 -1.36 -13.52 -8.49
C LEU A 159 -2.60 -12.61 -8.41
N PRO A 160 -3.03 -12.19 -7.20
CA PRO A 160 -4.20 -11.33 -7.05
C PRO A 160 -4.15 -10.05 -7.91
N PRO A 161 -5.28 -9.65 -8.50
CA PRO A 161 -5.28 -8.61 -9.53
C PRO A 161 -5.60 -7.20 -9.02
N GLY A 162 -5.95 -7.02 -7.75
CA GLY A 162 -6.61 -5.82 -7.22
C GLY A 162 -5.91 -4.49 -7.53
N ALA A 163 -4.61 -4.38 -7.24
CA ALA A 163 -3.86 -3.17 -7.58
C ALA A 163 -3.74 -2.97 -9.11
N GLY A 164 -3.66 -4.06 -9.87
CA GLY A 164 -3.63 -4.02 -11.34
C GLY A 164 -4.93 -3.45 -11.92
N TYR A 165 -6.09 -3.71 -11.32
CA TYR A 165 -7.36 -3.09 -11.74
C TYR A 165 -7.33 -1.57 -11.60
N LEU A 166 -6.76 -1.07 -10.50
CA LEU A 166 -6.60 0.37 -10.28
C LEU A 166 -5.68 1.00 -11.34
N VAL A 167 -4.52 0.37 -11.60
CA VAL A 167 -3.56 0.82 -12.64
C VAL A 167 -4.22 0.81 -14.02
N MET A 168 -4.94 -0.25 -14.36
CA MET A 168 -5.62 -0.40 -15.65
C MET A 168 -6.66 0.70 -15.90
N HIS A 169 -7.49 1.04 -14.91
CA HIS A 169 -8.47 2.13 -15.06
C HIS A 169 -7.77 3.47 -15.28
N LEU A 170 -6.70 3.75 -14.55
CA LEU A 170 -5.90 4.95 -14.77
C LEU A 170 -5.29 4.96 -16.17
N GLN A 171 -4.79 3.83 -16.66
CA GLN A 171 -4.22 3.73 -18.01
C GLN A 171 -5.24 3.94 -19.11
N PHE A 172 -6.43 3.33 -19.03
CA PHE A 172 -7.50 3.60 -19.98
C PHE A 172 -7.82 5.09 -20.05
N LEU A 173 -7.98 5.75 -18.89
CA LEU A 173 -8.40 7.14 -18.82
C LEU A 173 -7.28 8.16 -19.12
N ALA A 174 -6.02 7.80 -18.86
CA ALA A 174 -4.85 8.62 -19.18
C ALA A 174 -4.41 8.43 -20.63
N GLY A 175 -4.73 7.29 -21.26
CA GLY A 175 -4.22 6.91 -22.57
C GLY A 175 -2.75 6.47 -22.56
N GLY A 176 -2.25 6.02 -21.40
CA GLY A 176 -0.86 5.63 -21.20
C GLY A 176 -0.54 5.34 -19.73
N ASP A 177 0.69 4.96 -19.44
CA ASP A 177 1.18 4.53 -18.12
C ASP A 177 1.64 5.66 -17.19
N TYR A 178 1.47 6.92 -17.59
CA TYR A 178 1.86 8.12 -16.83
C TYR A 178 1.34 8.15 -15.38
N LEU A 179 0.20 7.52 -15.10
CA LEU A 179 -0.43 7.48 -13.78
C LEU A 179 -0.26 6.13 -13.06
N ALA A 180 0.53 5.20 -13.60
CA ALA A 180 0.61 3.84 -13.07
C ALA A 180 1.14 3.80 -11.63
N ASN A 181 2.19 4.58 -11.34
CA ASN A 181 2.77 4.68 -10.00
C ASN A 181 1.86 5.38 -8.98
N LEU A 182 0.85 6.13 -9.45
CA LEU A 182 -0.03 6.90 -8.56
C LEU A 182 -0.84 6.00 -7.62
N VAL A 183 -1.09 4.74 -7.98
CA VAL A 183 -1.79 3.77 -7.11
C VAL A 183 -0.99 3.51 -5.84
N GLN A 184 0.31 3.20 -5.98
CA GLN A 184 1.22 2.98 -4.85
C GLN A 184 1.45 4.26 -4.06
N TRP A 185 1.60 5.40 -4.73
CA TRP A 185 1.77 6.69 -4.07
C TRP A 185 0.54 7.08 -3.23
N LEU A 186 -0.68 6.91 -3.76
CA LEU A 186 -1.92 7.17 -3.03
C LEU A 186 -2.09 6.21 -1.85
N ALA A 187 -1.69 4.94 -2.00
CA ALA A 187 -1.69 3.98 -0.91
C ALA A 187 -0.70 4.37 0.20
N TYR A 188 0.49 4.85 -0.17
CA TYR A 188 1.49 5.36 0.77
C TYR A 188 0.99 6.59 1.55
N PHE A 189 0.44 7.58 0.85
CA PHE A 189 -0.24 8.71 1.48
C PHE A 189 -1.38 8.25 2.42
N GLY A 190 -2.18 7.29 1.94
CA GLY A 190 -3.24 6.65 2.70
C GLY A 190 -2.75 5.99 3.99
N CYS A 191 -1.62 5.26 3.94
CA CYS A 191 -1.00 4.66 5.13
C CYS A 191 -0.63 5.72 6.16
N ILE A 192 0.02 6.81 5.74
CA ILE A 192 0.38 7.92 6.64
C ILE A 192 -0.88 8.48 7.30
N LEU A 193 -1.91 8.80 6.50
CA LEU A 193 -3.16 9.37 6.98
C LEU A 193 -3.88 8.44 7.96
N VAL A 194 -4.00 7.15 7.64
CA VAL A 194 -4.67 6.16 8.50
C VAL A 194 -3.89 5.90 9.78
N THR A 195 -2.56 5.90 9.75
CA THR A 195 -1.75 5.84 10.97
C THR A 195 -2.10 7.00 11.90
N THR A 196 -2.24 8.23 11.39
CA THR A 196 -2.63 9.37 12.24
C THR A 196 -4.01 9.17 12.90
N LEU A 197 -4.97 8.55 12.18
CA LEU A 197 -6.28 8.19 12.71
C LEU A 197 -6.22 7.09 13.77
N ILE A 198 -5.36 6.09 13.58
CA ILE A 198 -5.15 5.01 14.55
C ILE A 198 -4.54 5.58 15.82
N VAL A 199 -3.50 6.40 15.70
CA VAL A 199 -2.85 7.05 16.85
C VAL A 199 -3.82 7.94 17.60
N GLN A 200 -4.59 8.77 16.90
CA GLN A 200 -5.66 9.58 17.48
C GLN A 200 -6.63 8.71 18.29
N ARG A 201 -7.03 7.55 17.75
CA ARG A 201 -8.00 6.67 18.39
C ARG A 201 -7.46 6.01 19.65
N LEU A 202 -6.17 5.67 19.67
CA LEU A 202 -5.52 4.97 20.77
C LEU A 202 -5.11 5.92 21.91
N ILE A 203 -4.62 7.11 21.58
CA ILE A 203 -4.05 8.06 22.56
C ILE A 203 -5.07 9.12 22.98
N GLY A 204 -5.99 9.52 22.09
CA GLY A 204 -6.97 10.57 22.32
C GLY A 204 -6.78 11.79 21.41
N SER A 205 -7.85 12.54 21.16
CA SER A 205 -7.88 13.67 20.22
C SER A 205 -7.09 14.90 20.64
N ASP A 206 -6.79 15.01 21.93
CA ASP A 206 -6.14 16.19 22.51
C ASP A 206 -4.61 16.15 22.35
N GLN A 207 -4.09 15.01 21.85
CA GLN A 207 -2.66 14.70 21.79
C GLN A 207 -2.13 14.67 20.34
N GLN A 208 -2.35 15.77 19.62
CA GLN A 208 -2.04 15.89 18.18
C GLN A 208 -0.56 15.66 17.85
N GLU A 209 0.35 15.92 18.78
CA GLU A 209 1.79 15.70 18.58
C GLU A 209 2.13 14.24 18.28
N TYR A 210 1.47 13.29 18.96
CA TYR A 210 1.69 11.86 18.66
C TYR A 210 1.08 11.46 17.32
N GLU A 211 -0.02 12.09 16.89
CA GLU A 211 -0.58 11.86 15.55
C GLU A 211 0.43 12.25 14.47
N TRP A 212 1.05 13.43 14.60
CA TRP A 212 2.10 13.90 13.71
C TRP A 212 3.34 13.01 13.75
N LEU A 213 3.78 12.60 14.94
CA LEU A 213 4.91 11.69 15.10
C LEU A 213 4.64 10.33 14.45
N GLY A 214 3.45 9.75 14.63
CA GLY A 214 3.05 8.50 13.98
C GLY A 214 3.00 8.62 12.45
N GLY A 215 2.52 9.76 11.95
CA GLY A 215 2.60 10.10 10.53
C GLY A 215 4.03 10.19 10.01
N LEU A 216 4.92 10.85 10.76
CA LEU A 216 6.34 11.00 10.39
C LEU A 216 7.08 9.67 10.38
N ILE A 217 6.86 8.82 11.39
CA ILE A 217 7.45 7.47 11.45
C ILE A 217 7.00 6.66 10.23
N THR A 218 5.71 6.72 9.88
CA THR A 218 5.20 6.02 8.69
C THR A 218 5.79 6.59 7.40
N ALA A 219 5.88 7.92 7.29
CA ALA A 219 6.45 8.60 6.14
C ALA A 219 7.96 8.33 5.97
N SER A 220 8.69 8.07 7.06
CA SER A 220 10.15 7.87 7.02
C SER A 220 10.59 6.42 6.77
N ILE A 221 9.66 5.47 6.60
CA ILE A 221 10.00 4.07 6.30
C ILE A 221 10.70 4.00 4.92
N PRO A 222 11.99 3.62 4.84
CA PRO A 222 12.74 3.69 3.58
C PRO A 222 12.13 2.83 2.48
N MET A 223 11.69 1.61 2.81
CA MET A 223 11.05 0.72 1.85
C MET A 223 9.73 1.27 1.32
N ALA A 224 8.96 1.98 2.15
CA ALA A 224 7.72 2.61 1.74
C ALA A 224 7.98 3.78 0.77
N ILE A 225 9.00 4.59 1.04
CA ILE A 225 9.43 5.66 0.14
C ILE A 225 9.82 5.08 -1.22
N LEU A 226 10.67 4.05 -1.24
CA LEU A 226 11.16 3.42 -2.48
C LEU A 226 10.03 2.78 -3.29
N GLN A 227 9.09 2.08 -2.65
CA GLN A 227 7.99 1.43 -3.34
C GLN A 227 6.88 2.39 -3.80
N SER A 228 6.78 3.57 -3.18
CA SER A 228 5.73 4.55 -3.50
C SER A 228 5.77 5.05 -4.94
N THR A 229 6.89 4.87 -5.63
CA THR A 229 7.11 5.27 -7.02
C THR A 229 7.16 4.07 -7.97
N THR A 230 6.46 2.97 -7.64
CA THR A 230 6.44 1.73 -8.42
C THR A 230 5.01 1.27 -8.72
N THR A 231 4.86 0.16 -9.47
CA THR A 231 3.57 -0.52 -9.67
C THR A 231 3.47 -1.85 -8.91
N GLN A 232 4.33 -2.04 -7.90
CA GLN A 232 4.22 -3.18 -6.97
C GLN A 232 2.90 -3.11 -6.19
N THR A 233 2.64 -4.06 -5.28
CA THR A 233 1.35 -4.12 -4.56
C THR A 233 1.45 -4.01 -3.04
N ASP A 234 2.68 -3.89 -2.51
CA ASP A 234 2.96 -3.86 -1.07
C ASP A 234 2.28 -2.72 -0.32
N LEU A 235 2.46 -1.45 -0.73
CA LEU A 235 1.79 -0.34 -0.03
C LEU A 235 0.28 -0.39 -0.19
N ALA A 236 -0.23 -0.89 -1.32
CA ALA A 236 -1.66 -1.06 -1.53
C ALA A 236 -2.26 -2.08 -0.53
N VAL A 237 -1.64 -3.25 -0.35
CA VAL A 237 -2.10 -4.21 0.66
C VAL A 237 -1.92 -3.68 2.08
N SER A 238 -0.80 -3.00 2.37
CA SER A 238 -0.58 -2.35 3.66
C SER A 238 -1.68 -1.32 3.97
N TYR A 239 -2.08 -0.50 2.98
CA TYR A 239 -3.14 0.48 3.12
C TYR A 239 -4.47 -0.16 3.52
N TRP A 240 -4.86 -1.25 2.84
CA TRP A 240 -6.08 -1.97 3.18
C TRP A 240 -6.03 -2.59 4.58
N LEU A 241 -4.89 -3.16 4.99
CA LEU A 241 -4.72 -3.74 6.32
C LEU A 241 -4.74 -2.70 7.45
N VAL A 242 -4.14 -1.51 7.25
CA VAL A 242 -4.23 -0.43 8.25
C VAL A 242 -5.64 0.16 8.29
N CYS A 243 -6.36 0.25 7.16
CA CYS A 243 -7.77 0.61 7.15
C CYS A 243 -8.63 -0.41 7.91
N PHE A 244 -8.37 -1.71 7.69
CA PHE A 244 -9.03 -2.80 8.39
C PHE A 244 -8.84 -2.67 9.91
N LEU A 245 -7.60 -2.48 10.37
CA LEU A 245 -7.30 -2.20 11.77
C LEU A 245 -8.05 -0.95 12.28
N TYR A 246 -8.02 0.15 11.52
CA TYR A 246 -8.70 1.38 11.89
C TYR A 246 -10.21 1.17 12.13
N PHE A 247 -10.93 0.51 11.22
CA PHE A 247 -12.37 0.26 11.40
C PHE A 247 -12.69 -0.66 12.57
N ILE A 248 -11.81 -1.64 12.86
CA ILE A 248 -11.93 -2.50 14.05
C ILE A 248 -11.83 -1.66 15.33
N ILE A 249 -10.85 -0.75 15.42
CA ILE A 249 -10.61 0.01 16.65
C ILE A 249 -11.46 1.27 16.80
N ARG A 250 -12.05 1.76 15.72
CA ARG A 250 -12.80 3.01 15.66
C ARG A 250 -13.96 3.05 16.67
N THR A 251 -14.66 1.95 16.88
CA THR A 251 -15.82 1.88 17.79
C THR A 251 -15.70 0.72 18.77
N ASN A 252 -16.23 0.89 19.98
CA ASN A 252 -16.32 -0.19 20.97
C ASN A 252 -17.55 -1.08 20.79
N THR A 253 -18.52 -0.63 19.98
CA THR A 253 -19.74 -1.38 19.66
C THR A 253 -19.99 -1.28 18.17
N TYR A 254 -20.05 -2.43 17.50
CA TYR A 254 -20.15 -2.49 16.06
C TYR A 254 -21.59 -2.37 15.59
N LYS A 255 -21.82 -1.41 14.69
CA LYS A 255 -23.04 -1.34 13.88
C LYS A 255 -22.82 -2.14 12.58
N ARG A 256 -23.91 -2.49 11.90
CA ARG A 256 -23.84 -3.14 10.58
C ARG A 256 -23.00 -2.34 9.57
N SER A 257 -23.08 -1.01 9.62
CA SER A 257 -22.25 -0.13 8.78
C SER A 257 -20.76 -0.32 9.01
N ASP A 258 -20.32 -0.57 10.25
CA ASP A 258 -18.91 -0.76 10.57
C ASP A 258 -18.41 -2.09 10.00
N LEU A 259 -19.23 -3.14 10.11
CA LEU A 259 -18.92 -4.47 9.58
C LEU A 259 -18.81 -4.50 8.06
N ILE A 260 -19.57 -3.63 7.38
CA ILE A 260 -19.42 -3.42 5.94
C ILE A 260 -18.00 -2.92 5.65
N TRP A 261 -17.55 -1.83 6.30
CA TRP A 261 -16.19 -1.31 6.07
C TRP A 261 -15.09 -2.30 6.46
N ILE A 262 -15.27 -3.02 7.56
CA ILE A 262 -14.33 -4.07 8.01
C ILE A 262 -14.24 -5.19 6.97
N GLY A 263 -15.37 -5.68 6.45
CA GLY A 263 -15.39 -6.73 5.43
C GLY A 263 -14.83 -6.28 4.08
N LEU A 264 -15.19 -5.07 3.64
CA LEU A 264 -14.70 -4.49 2.38
C LEU A 264 -13.18 -4.30 2.41
N THR A 265 -12.61 -3.79 3.50
CA THR A 265 -11.16 -3.57 3.62
C THR A 265 -10.36 -4.87 3.63
N LEU A 266 -10.83 -5.89 4.35
CA LEU A 266 -10.16 -7.20 4.33
C LEU A 266 -10.29 -7.88 2.95
N GLY A 267 -11.46 -7.82 2.31
CA GLY A 267 -11.65 -8.36 0.97
C GLY A 267 -10.77 -7.67 -0.08
N LEU A 268 -10.61 -6.34 0.00
CA LEU A 268 -9.68 -5.59 -0.83
C LEU A 268 -8.22 -5.96 -0.56
N ALA A 269 -7.83 -6.19 0.71
CA ALA A 269 -6.49 -6.65 1.06
C ALA A 269 -6.19 -8.00 0.40
N ILE A 270 -7.12 -8.96 0.50
CA ILE A 270 -7.02 -10.30 -0.10
C ILE A 270 -6.94 -10.21 -1.63
N LEU A 271 -7.77 -9.39 -2.26
CA LEU A 271 -7.74 -9.15 -3.71
C LEU A 271 -6.43 -8.49 -4.18
N THR A 272 -5.67 -7.86 -3.28
CA THR A 272 -4.46 -7.10 -3.63
C THR A 272 -3.17 -7.93 -3.55
N LYS A 273 -2.96 -8.70 -2.47
CA LYS A 273 -1.73 -9.50 -2.30
C LYS A 273 -1.93 -10.68 -1.34
N PRO A 274 -1.36 -11.87 -1.60
CA PRO A 274 -1.50 -13.04 -0.71
C PRO A 274 -0.90 -12.83 0.68
N THR A 275 0.06 -11.90 0.83
CA THR A 275 0.62 -11.54 2.15
C THR A 275 -0.44 -10.98 3.11
N ALA A 276 -1.61 -10.56 2.61
CA ALA A 276 -2.77 -10.19 3.43
C ALA A 276 -3.23 -11.32 4.36
N TYR A 277 -3.10 -12.59 3.96
CA TYR A 277 -3.48 -13.71 4.82
C TYR A 277 -2.62 -13.78 6.08
N VAL A 278 -1.30 -13.59 5.91
CA VAL A 278 -0.34 -13.70 7.01
C VAL A 278 -0.43 -12.48 7.92
N PHE A 279 -0.34 -11.27 7.35
CA PHE A 279 -0.32 -10.03 8.13
C PHE A 279 -1.71 -9.58 8.60
N GLY A 280 -2.78 -10.03 7.93
CA GLY A 280 -4.16 -9.77 8.35
C GLY A 280 -4.66 -10.68 9.46
N LEU A 281 -4.06 -11.87 9.63
CA LEU A 281 -4.52 -12.85 10.63
C LEU A 281 -4.51 -12.30 12.08
N PRO A 282 -3.45 -11.65 12.59
CA PRO A 282 -3.49 -11.09 13.94
C PRO A 282 -4.59 -10.05 14.13
N THR A 283 -4.79 -9.18 13.13
CA THR A 283 -5.83 -8.14 13.15
C THR A 283 -7.24 -8.75 13.06
N PHE A 284 -7.39 -9.83 12.29
CA PHE A 284 -8.63 -10.60 12.22
C PHE A 284 -8.95 -11.28 13.56
N CYS A 285 -7.96 -11.89 14.22
CA CYS A 285 -8.12 -12.44 15.57
C CYS A 285 -8.55 -11.35 16.56
N LEU A 286 -7.94 -10.16 16.52
CA LEU A 286 -8.36 -9.01 17.33
C LEU A 286 -9.82 -8.62 17.04
N PHE A 287 -10.23 -8.60 15.77
CA PHE A 287 -11.62 -8.33 15.39
C PHE A 287 -12.58 -9.36 16.00
N LEU A 288 -12.28 -10.66 15.87
CA LEU A 288 -13.12 -11.72 16.44
C LEU A 288 -13.24 -11.58 17.95
N LEU A 289 -12.12 -11.35 18.65
CA LEU A 289 -12.12 -11.12 20.10
C LEU A 289 -12.99 -9.93 20.49
N ARG A 290 -12.92 -8.82 19.74
CA ARG A 290 -13.76 -7.64 19.98
C ARG A 290 -15.23 -7.92 19.66
N LEU A 291 -15.54 -8.64 18.60
CA LEU A 291 -16.91 -8.99 18.22
C LEU A 291 -17.57 -9.91 19.27
N ILE A 292 -16.80 -10.85 19.83
CA ILE A 292 -17.24 -11.72 20.92
C ILE A 292 -17.50 -10.90 22.19
N LYS A 293 -16.59 -9.98 22.53
CA LYS A 293 -16.71 -9.10 23.71
C LYS A 293 -17.70 -7.94 23.55
N ASP A 294 -18.20 -7.70 22.33
CA ASP A 294 -19.14 -6.63 22.07
C ASP A 294 -20.44 -6.84 22.88
N LYS A 295 -21.00 -5.73 23.39
CA LYS A 295 -22.21 -5.68 24.24
C LYS A 295 -23.49 -5.90 23.43
N LEU A 296 -23.40 -6.57 22.29
CA LEU A 296 -24.55 -6.87 21.44
C LEU A 296 -25.53 -7.79 22.19
N PRO A 297 -26.85 -7.53 22.09
CA PRO A 297 -27.86 -8.11 22.99
C PRO A 297 -28.13 -9.60 22.76
N SER A 298 -27.72 -10.19 21.64
CA SER A 298 -28.00 -11.59 21.31
C SER A 298 -26.91 -12.25 20.47
N PHE A 299 -26.67 -13.55 20.69
CA PHE A 299 -25.80 -14.40 19.87
C PHE A 299 -26.24 -14.45 18.39
N LYS A 300 -27.55 -14.41 18.12
CA LYS A 300 -28.07 -14.37 16.74
C LYS A 300 -27.61 -13.11 15.98
N THR A 301 -27.60 -11.97 16.66
CA THR A 301 -27.12 -10.71 16.09
C THR A 301 -25.63 -10.78 15.78
N LYS A 302 -24.84 -11.42 16.66
CA LYS A 302 -23.39 -11.63 16.44
C LYS A 302 -23.14 -12.51 15.20
N ILE A 303 -23.89 -13.60 15.02
CA ILE A 303 -23.82 -14.44 13.82
C ILE A 303 -24.18 -13.63 12.58
N ALA A 304 -25.33 -12.96 12.56
CA ALA A 304 -25.76 -12.19 11.39
C ALA A 304 -24.74 -11.11 11.00
N ASN A 305 -24.15 -10.46 12.00
CA ASN A 305 -23.09 -9.48 11.82
C ASN A 305 -21.81 -10.11 11.23
N PHE A 306 -21.41 -11.27 11.75
CA PHE A 306 -20.28 -12.02 11.20
C PHE A 306 -20.55 -12.48 9.77
N THR A 307 -21.76 -12.92 9.45
CA THR A 307 -22.17 -13.30 8.09
C THR A 307 -22.02 -12.13 7.12
N VAL A 308 -22.49 -10.92 7.46
CA VAL A 308 -22.33 -9.73 6.62
C VAL A 308 -20.84 -9.44 6.34
N PHE A 309 -20.01 -9.47 7.39
CA PHE A 309 -18.57 -9.30 7.26
C PHE A 309 -17.93 -10.37 6.36
N ALA A 310 -18.24 -11.64 6.60
CA ALA A 310 -17.66 -12.77 5.87
C ALA A 310 -18.06 -12.75 4.39
N THR A 311 -19.33 -12.48 4.09
CA THR A 311 -19.84 -12.36 2.73
C THR A 311 -19.10 -11.25 1.97
N LEU A 312 -18.95 -10.07 2.55
CA LEU A 312 -18.24 -8.97 1.88
C LEU A 312 -16.75 -9.24 1.69
N THR A 313 -16.12 -9.87 2.68
CA THR A 313 -14.69 -10.25 2.61
C THR A 313 -14.44 -11.25 1.48
N LEU A 314 -15.33 -12.22 1.28
CA LEU A 314 -15.18 -13.28 0.29
C LEU A 314 -15.71 -12.90 -1.10
N ALA A 315 -16.77 -12.09 -1.19
CA ALA A 315 -17.38 -11.72 -2.46
C ALA A 315 -16.43 -10.89 -3.35
N ILE A 316 -15.60 -10.04 -2.76
CA ILE A 316 -14.66 -9.18 -3.48
C ILE A 316 -13.61 -10.00 -4.27
N PRO A 317 -12.84 -10.91 -3.63
CA PRO A 317 -11.87 -11.75 -4.33
C PRO A 317 -12.49 -12.97 -5.05
N LEU A 318 -13.80 -13.20 -4.96
CA LEU A 318 -14.44 -14.40 -5.49
C LEU A 318 -14.16 -14.64 -6.99
N PRO A 319 -14.30 -13.65 -7.90
CA PRO A 319 -14.04 -13.88 -9.33
C PRO A 319 -12.60 -14.34 -9.59
N TYR A 320 -11.63 -13.74 -8.88
CA TYR A 320 -10.23 -14.15 -8.91
C TYR A 320 -10.05 -15.59 -8.42
N PHE A 321 -10.65 -15.96 -7.30
CA PHE A 321 -10.57 -17.33 -6.78
C PHE A 321 -11.17 -18.36 -7.74
N LEU A 322 -12.27 -18.02 -8.39
CA LEU A 322 -12.90 -18.91 -9.37
C LEU A 322 -12.01 -19.11 -10.59
N ARG A 323 -11.44 -18.05 -11.17
CA ARG A 323 -10.49 -18.16 -12.30
C ARG A 323 -9.27 -18.99 -11.94
N ASN A 324 -8.71 -18.76 -10.75
CA ASN A 324 -7.58 -19.54 -10.26
C ASN A 324 -7.93 -21.02 -10.03
N TYR A 325 -9.09 -21.29 -9.44
CA TYR A 325 -9.55 -22.66 -9.25
C TYR A 325 -9.77 -23.38 -10.57
N GLN A 326 -10.32 -22.71 -11.58
CA GLN A 326 -10.53 -23.29 -12.91
C GLN A 326 -9.23 -23.67 -13.62
N LEU A 327 -8.18 -22.83 -13.52
CA LEU A 327 -6.91 -23.09 -14.22
C LEU A 327 -5.93 -23.96 -13.40
N PHE A 328 -5.85 -23.74 -12.10
CA PHE A 328 -4.82 -24.33 -11.23
C PHE A 328 -5.37 -25.36 -10.23
N SER A 329 -6.68 -25.60 -10.20
CA SER A 329 -7.36 -26.39 -9.16
C SER A 329 -7.06 -25.88 -7.73
N ASN A 330 -6.67 -24.61 -7.61
CA ASN A 330 -6.29 -23.97 -6.36
C ASN A 330 -6.73 -22.49 -6.39
N PRO A 331 -7.59 -22.03 -5.47
CA PRO A 331 -8.11 -20.66 -5.50
C PRO A 331 -7.03 -19.59 -5.28
N VAL A 332 -5.94 -19.89 -4.57
CA VAL A 332 -4.83 -18.94 -4.37
C VAL A 332 -3.80 -18.97 -5.50
N GLY A 333 -4.02 -19.81 -6.51
CA GLY A 333 -3.17 -19.92 -7.70
C GLY A 333 -2.06 -20.95 -7.54
N THR A 334 -1.03 -20.83 -8.38
CA THR A 334 0.12 -21.74 -8.39
C THR A 334 1.24 -21.23 -7.48
N ASP A 335 2.03 -22.16 -6.94
CA ASP A 335 3.29 -21.80 -6.29
C ASP A 335 4.37 -21.51 -7.34
N TYR A 336 5.28 -20.60 -7.00
CA TYR A 336 6.40 -20.13 -7.82
C TYR A 336 7.73 -20.59 -7.22
N SER A 337 7.75 -21.80 -6.64
CA SER A 337 8.87 -22.34 -5.85
C SER A 337 9.33 -21.41 -4.71
N THR A 338 8.39 -20.66 -4.14
CA THR A 338 8.65 -19.72 -3.03
C THR A 338 8.18 -20.27 -1.68
N ARG A 339 7.46 -21.40 -1.69
CA ARG A 339 6.98 -22.06 -0.49
C ARG A 339 8.04 -23.03 0.03
N ASN A 340 8.21 -23.07 1.36
CA ASN A 340 8.98 -24.15 1.99
C ASN A 340 8.33 -25.51 1.72
N GLU A 341 9.15 -26.51 1.37
CA GLU A 341 8.71 -27.89 1.19
C GLU A 341 8.45 -28.57 2.53
N ILE A 342 9.22 -28.21 3.56
CA ILE A 342 9.07 -28.73 4.93
C ILE A 342 8.55 -27.66 5.88
N PHE A 343 7.63 -28.07 6.76
CA PHE A 343 7.02 -27.24 7.79
C PHE A 343 7.38 -27.81 9.16
N GLY A 344 7.69 -26.92 10.11
CA GLY A 344 8.00 -27.31 11.48
C GLY A 344 8.59 -26.15 12.26
N VAL A 345 8.71 -26.32 13.58
CA VAL A 345 9.29 -25.30 14.46
C VAL A 345 10.73 -24.97 14.05
N VAL A 346 11.53 -25.98 13.73
CA VAL A 346 12.93 -25.80 13.31
C VAL A 346 13.06 -25.06 11.97
N PRO A 347 12.41 -25.47 10.86
CA PRO A 347 12.35 -24.69 9.62
C PRO A 347 11.85 -23.25 9.80
N PHE A 348 10.88 -23.04 10.68
CA PHE A 348 10.36 -21.71 10.99
C PHE A 348 11.41 -20.85 11.70
N LEU A 349 12.04 -21.36 12.76
CA LEU A 349 13.09 -20.66 13.49
C LEU A 349 14.29 -20.37 12.58
N SER A 350 14.71 -21.34 11.76
CA SER A 350 15.79 -21.18 10.78
C SER A 350 15.50 -20.00 9.83
N ASN A 351 14.32 -19.97 9.22
CA ASN A 351 13.89 -18.86 8.36
C ASN A 351 13.77 -17.53 9.10
N LEU A 352 13.24 -17.53 10.32
CA LEU A 352 13.09 -16.32 11.13
C LEU A 352 14.45 -15.69 11.44
N VAL A 353 15.42 -16.48 11.89
CA VAL A 353 16.75 -15.97 12.22
C VAL A 353 17.49 -15.53 10.94
N ARG A 354 17.39 -16.28 9.82
CA ARG A 354 17.90 -15.82 8.52
C ARG A 354 17.30 -14.48 8.10
N LEU A 355 15.98 -14.33 8.21
CA LEU A 355 15.29 -13.09 7.86
C LEU A 355 15.75 -11.91 8.73
N ILE A 356 15.90 -12.13 10.05
CA ILE A 356 16.43 -11.11 10.95
C ILE A 356 17.84 -10.71 10.52
N ALA A 357 18.72 -11.69 10.27
CA ALA A 357 20.10 -11.46 9.90
C ALA A 357 20.26 -10.64 8.61
N ILE A 358 19.49 -10.96 7.55
CA ILE A 358 19.53 -10.20 6.28
C ILE A 358 19.12 -8.74 6.48
N ASN A 359 18.22 -8.45 7.43
CA ASN A 359 17.74 -7.09 7.69
C ASN A 359 18.61 -6.31 8.70
N LEU A 360 19.66 -6.92 9.27
CA LEU A 360 20.60 -6.21 10.12
C LEU A 360 21.61 -5.40 9.28
N PRO A 361 22.07 -4.24 9.78
CA PRO A 361 23.10 -3.45 9.11
C PRO A 361 24.47 -4.14 9.08
N PHE A 362 24.69 -5.13 9.95
CA PHE A 362 25.82 -6.04 9.93
C PHE A 362 25.30 -7.46 9.69
N GLN A 363 26.06 -8.29 8.99
CA GLN A 363 25.62 -9.64 8.61
C GLN A 363 26.30 -10.69 9.51
N PRO A 364 25.62 -11.20 10.56
CA PRO A 364 26.23 -12.09 11.55
C PRO A 364 26.31 -13.55 11.07
N TRP A 365 26.88 -13.80 9.89
CA TRP A 365 26.86 -15.13 9.25
C TRP A 365 27.52 -16.22 10.07
N SER A 366 28.66 -15.96 10.71
CA SER A 366 29.32 -16.94 11.58
C SER A 366 28.46 -17.35 12.78
N ALA A 367 27.75 -16.40 13.39
CA ALA A 367 26.82 -16.69 14.48
C ALA A 367 25.60 -17.48 13.97
N LEU A 368 25.14 -17.17 12.75
CA LEU A 368 24.03 -17.86 12.13
C LEU A 368 24.38 -19.31 11.77
N GLU A 369 25.55 -19.55 11.20
CA GLU A 369 26.12 -20.88 10.93
C GLU A 369 26.25 -21.67 12.24
N TRP A 370 26.84 -21.08 13.27
CA TRP A 370 26.95 -21.72 14.59
C TRP A 370 25.58 -22.14 15.14
N LEU A 371 24.58 -21.25 15.06
CA LEU A 371 23.22 -21.52 15.52
C LEU A 371 22.56 -22.66 14.71
N HIS A 372 22.76 -22.68 13.40
CA HIS A 372 22.23 -23.72 12.52
C HIS A 372 22.86 -25.09 12.79
N SER A 373 24.19 -25.14 12.97
CA SER A 373 24.92 -26.39 13.23
C SER A 373 24.72 -26.93 14.64
N ASN A 374 24.67 -26.07 15.67
CA ASN A 374 24.71 -26.51 17.07
C ASN A 374 23.33 -26.56 17.75
N LEU A 375 22.40 -25.68 17.36
CA LEU A 375 21.08 -25.58 18.02
C LEU A 375 19.95 -26.11 17.14
N LEU A 376 19.85 -25.63 15.91
CA LEU A 376 18.74 -26.00 15.03
C LEU A 376 18.95 -27.34 14.33
N GLN A 377 20.20 -27.82 14.22
CA GLN A 377 20.58 -29.04 13.53
C GLN A 377 19.97 -29.13 12.12
N ILE A 378 19.95 -28.00 11.42
CA ILE A 378 19.45 -27.88 10.05
C ILE A 378 20.44 -27.08 9.23
N ASP A 379 20.69 -27.50 8.01
CA ASP A 379 21.57 -26.78 7.11
C ASP A 379 20.98 -25.38 6.84
N ILE A 380 21.82 -24.36 6.98
CA ILE A 380 21.48 -22.97 6.70
C ILE A 380 21.06 -22.76 5.23
N ASN A 381 21.56 -23.61 4.33
CA ASN A 381 21.29 -23.61 2.89
C ASN A 381 20.37 -24.77 2.46
N ASP A 382 19.65 -25.42 3.38
CA ASP A 382 18.75 -26.52 3.03
C ASP A 382 17.74 -26.05 1.95
N PRO A 383 17.77 -26.65 0.74
CA PRO A 383 16.99 -26.18 -0.41
C PRO A 383 15.48 -26.32 -0.18
N ARG A 384 15.06 -27.17 0.76
CA ARG A 384 13.64 -27.36 1.12
C ARG A 384 13.05 -26.17 1.86
N ILE A 385 13.89 -25.27 2.37
CA ILE A 385 13.50 -24.08 3.15
C ILE A 385 14.19 -22.80 2.68
N THR A 386 14.91 -22.85 1.55
CA THR A 386 15.75 -21.76 1.05
C THR A 386 15.62 -21.66 -0.47
N HIS A 387 15.24 -20.49 -0.97
CA HIS A 387 15.05 -20.26 -2.41
C HIS A 387 16.35 -20.00 -3.19
N SER A 388 17.40 -19.54 -2.51
CA SER A 388 18.71 -19.19 -3.09
C SER A 388 19.82 -19.43 -2.09
N ASP A 389 20.96 -19.97 -2.53
CA ASP A 389 22.14 -20.22 -1.70
C ASP A 389 22.61 -18.93 -0.99
N ILE A 390 22.80 -18.98 0.33
CA ILE A 390 23.21 -17.81 1.13
C ILE A 390 24.62 -17.33 0.77
N THR A 391 25.47 -18.20 0.19
CA THR A 391 26.81 -17.86 -0.28
C THR A 391 26.79 -16.82 -1.42
N LEU A 392 25.71 -16.78 -2.21
CA LEU A 392 25.49 -15.72 -3.20
C LEU A 392 25.40 -14.34 -2.55
N TYR A 393 24.95 -14.25 -1.30
CA TYR A 393 24.99 -12.99 -0.57
C TYR A 393 26.42 -12.71 -0.10
N GLN A 394 27.15 -13.69 0.43
CA GLN A 394 28.55 -13.54 0.88
C GLN A 394 29.49 -13.02 -0.23
N GLU A 395 29.38 -13.52 -1.47
CA GLU A 395 30.24 -13.06 -2.57
C GLU A 395 29.80 -11.72 -3.20
N ASN A 396 28.50 -11.39 -3.16
CA ASN A 396 27.96 -10.18 -3.79
C ASN A 396 27.97 -8.93 -2.88
N PHE A 397 28.54 -8.96 -1.67
CA PHE A 397 28.60 -7.81 -0.76
C PHE A 397 29.62 -6.70 -1.14
N LEU A 398 30.16 -6.69 -2.37
CA LEU A 398 30.89 -5.54 -2.93
C LEU A 398 29.98 -4.40 -3.45
N TYR A 399 28.76 -4.26 -2.91
CA TYR A 399 27.83 -3.14 -3.21
C TYR A 399 27.87 -1.98 -2.20
N ILE A 400 28.94 -1.85 -1.41
CA ILE A 400 29.53 -0.50 -1.27
C ILE A 400 30.28 -0.32 -2.58
N ALA A 401 29.83 0.61 -3.43
CA ALA A 401 30.47 0.94 -4.71
C ALA A 401 31.96 0.62 -4.66
N PRO A 402 32.46 -0.38 -5.40
CA PRO A 402 33.85 -0.73 -5.28
C PRO A 402 34.64 0.52 -5.65
N LEU A 403 35.40 1.05 -4.69
CA LEU A 403 36.50 1.99 -4.96
C LEU A 403 37.61 1.33 -5.80
N LYS A 404 37.32 0.21 -6.50
CA LYS A 404 38.06 -0.16 -7.69
C LYS A 404 37.67 0.85 -8.76
N ILE A 405 38.52 1.85 -8.91
CA ILE A 405 38.71 2.60 -10.14
C ILE A 405 38.60 1.60 -11.30
N LEU A 406 37.47 1.61 -12.00
CA LEU A 406 37.32 0.89 -13.26
C LEU A 406 38.43 1.43 -14.17
N PRO A 407 39.21 0.57 -14.87
CA PRO A 407 40.09 1.06 -15.91
C PRO A 407 39.21 1.79 -16.93
N VAL A 408 39.56 3.04 -17.17
CA VAL A 408 38.86 3.95 -18.07
C VAL A 408 38.78 3.33 -19.46
N ALA A 409 37.59 2.87 -19.84
CA ALA A 409 37.28 2.50 -21.22
C ALA A 409 35.77 2.65 -21.49
N SER A 410 35.31 3.90 -21.58
CA SER A 410 34.38 4.45 -22.60
C SER A 410 33.74 5.75 -22.08
N PRO A 411 33.66 6.82 -22.89
CA PRO A 411 33.31 8.15 -22.40
C PRO A 411 31.83 8.46 -22.62
N ILE A 412 30.91 7.81 -21.92
CA ILE A 412 29.50 8.23 -21.90
C ILE A 412 28.96 8.01 -20.48
N TYR A 413 28.29 9.02 -19.91
CA TYR A 413 27.81 9.15 -18.52
C TYR A 413 28.78 9.77 -17.50
N SER A 414 29.36 10.92 -17.84
CA SER A 414 29.72 11.92 -16.84
C SER A 414 28.53 12.82 -16.51
N SER A 415 27.97 12.73 -15.30
CA SER A 415 27.84 13.88 -14.40
C SER A 415 26.91 13.59 -13.21
N ARG A 416 27.35 14.06 -12.02
CA ARG A 416 26.57 14.51 -10.83
C ARG A 416 26.73 13.79 -9.48
N PRO A 417 27.24 12.55 -9.32
CA PRO A 417 27.51 12.02 -7.97
C PRO A 417 28.75 12.64 -7.30
N LEU A 418 29.77 12.98 -8.10
CA LEU A 418 31.06 13.48 -7.60
C LEU A 418 30.95 14.87 -6.94
N ALA A 419 30.08 15.73 -7.46
CA ALA A 419 29.89 17.09 -6.94
C ALA A 419 29.29 17.08 -5.53
N PHE A 420 28.33 16.19 -5.26
CA PHE A 420 27.73 16.03 -3.93
C PHE A 420 28.71 15.43 -2.93
N MET A 421 29.52 14.44 -3.33
CA MET A 421 30.57 13.89 -2.46
C MET A 421 31.67 14.92 -2.15
N LEU A 422 32.08 15.73 -3.13
CA LEU A 422 33.07 16.79 -2.92
C LEU A 422 32.51 17.90 -2.02
N LEU A 423 31.21 18.24 -2.14
CA LEU A 423 30.55 19.17 -1.23
C LEU A 423 30.50 18.61 0.20
N ALA A 424 30.07 17.36 0.38
CA ALA A 424 29.99 16.72 1.69
C ALA A 424 31.36 16.64 2.37
N LYS A 425 32.41 16.27 1.62
CA LYS A 425 33.79 16.25 2.11
C LYS A 425 34.29 17.65 2.50
N ARG A 426 33.96 18.67 1.69
CA ARG A 426 34.34 20.07 1.97
C ARG A 426 33.61 20.62 3.21
N THR A 427 32.34 20.25 3.41
CA THR A 427 31.56 20.63 4.59
C THR A 427 32.09 19.94 5.84
N TYR A 428 32.38 18.64 5.78
CA TYR A 428 32.98 17.89 6.89
C TYR A 428 34.34 18.45 7.30
N LEU A 429 35.22 18.74 6.32
CA LEU A 429 36.53 19.34 6.59
C LEU A 429 36.41 20.76 7.20
N ARG A 430 35.41 21.55 6.78
CA ARG A 430 35.17 22.88 7.39
C ARG A 430 34.69 22.78 8.83
N ILE A 431 33.85 21.80 9.17
CA ILE A 431 33.40 21.55 10.54
C ILE A 431 34.61 21.14 11.41
N LYS A 432 35.40 20.18 10.94
CA LYS A 432 36.56 19.66 11.68
C LYS A 432 37.67 20.70 11.87
N ILE A 433 37.92 21.54 10.87
CA ILE A 433 38.89 22.66 10.98
C ILE A 433 38.39 23.75 11.94
N ARG A 434 37.07 23.95 12.06
CA ARG A 434 36.49 24.89 13.03
C ARG A 434 36.56 24.37 14.47
N GLU A 435 36.33 23.07 14.68
CA GLU A 435 36.53 22.42 15.99
C GLU A 435 37.99 22.51 16.45
N ILE A 436 38.95 22.31 15.55
CA ILE A 436 40.40 22.40 15.86
C ILE A 436 40.84 23.85 16.17
N LYS A 437 40.14 24.87 15.64
CA LYS A 437 40.48 26.28 15.84
C LYS A 437 39.74 26.96 17.01
N GLY A 438 38.91 26.24 17.76
CA GLY A 438 38.25 26.77 18.95
C GLY A 438 37.32 27.97 18.69
N ILE A 439 36.75 28.09 17.49
CA ILE A 439 35.81 29.17 17.16
C ILE A 439 34.39 28.63 17.40
N SER A 440 33.81 28.98 18.55
CA SER A 440 32.41 28.67 18.88
C SER A 440 31.45 29.64 18.20
N PHE A 441 30.33 29.11 17.70
CA PHE A 441 29.04 29.81 17.70
C PHE A 441 27.99 28.88 18.29
#